data_AF-A0A0K9FF36-F1
#
_entry.id   AF-A0A0K9FF36-F1
#
_cell.length_a   1.000
_cell.length_b   1.000
_cell.length_c   1.000
_cell.angle_alpha   90.00
_cell.angle_beta   90.00
_cell.angle_gamma   90.00
#
_symmetry.space_group_name_H-M   'P 1'
#
loop_
_entity.id
_entity.type
_entity.pdbx_description
1 polymer ?
#
loop_
_entity_poly.entity_id
_entity_poly.type
_entity_poly.pdbx_seq_one_letter_code
_entity_poly.pdbx_strand_id
1 'polypeptide(L)' 'MHSKWNIKINQVTENTLVVGMDIAKRIHYACFVDERGRVIEKAFAVHQSKEGFETINGGTV' A
#
# COMPACT_ATOMS: atom_id res chain seq x y z
N MET A 1 -0.75 29.76 -7.41
CA MET A 1 -1.94 29.04 -6.91
C MET A 1 -1.47 27.71 -6.33
N HIS A 2 -1.36 27.59 -5.01
CA HIS A 2 -0.85 26.38 -4.35
C HIS A 2 -2.06 25.51 -3.97
N SER A 3 -2.47 24.59 -4.84
CA SER A 3 -3.58 23.69 -4.56
C SER A 3 -3.14 22.69 -3.50
N LYS A 4 -3.95 22.49 -2.45
CA LYS A 4 -3.71 21.48 -1.40
C LYS A 4 -3.52 20.05 -1.95
N TRP A 5 -3.98 19.82 -3.18
CA TRP A 5 -3.81 18.59 -3.93
C TRP A 5 -2.36 18.33 -4.35
N ASN A 6 -1.63 19.35 -4.83
CA ASN A 6 -0.24 19.20 -5.25
C ASN A 6 0.65 18.79 -4.06
N ILE A 7 0.36 19.30 -2.86
CA ILE A 7 1.06 18.90 -1.63
C ILE A 7 0.90 17.40 -1.37
N LYS A 8 -0.32 16.85 -1.49
CA LYS A 8 -0.58 15.43 -1.24
C LYS A 8 0.07 14.51 -2.28
N ILE A 9 0.04 14.90 -3.55
CA ILE A 9 0.66 14.12 -4.64
C ILE A 9 2.17 14.07 -4.45
N ASN A 10 2.79 15.20 -4.09
CA ASN A 10 4.23 15.29 -3.88
C ASN A 10 4.73 14.55 -2.63
N GLN A 11 3.86 13.93 -1.83
CA GLN A 11 4.28 13.06 -0.72
C GLN A 11 4.75 11.69 -1.20
N VAL A 12 4.31 11.25 -2.38
CA VAL A 12 4.79 10.02 -3.00
C VAL A 12 6.01 10.35 -3.85
N THR A 13 7.13 9.71 -3.54
CA THR A 13 8.42 9.88 -4.22
C THR A 13 8.92 8.54 -4.74
N GLU A 14 9.99 8.51 -5.54
CA GLU A 14 10.63 7.25 -5.98
C GLU A 14 11.08 6.32 -4.84
N ASN A 15 11.20 6.83 -3.61
CA ASN A 15 11.59 6.06 -2.42
C ASN A 15 10.36 5.63 -1.58
N THR A 16 9.15 5.78 -2.11
CA THR A 16 7.90 5.44 -1.42
C THR A 16 7.35 4.12 -1.96
N LEU A 17 7.17 3.14 -1.08
CA LEU A 17 6.37 1.95 -1.41
C LEU A 17 4.88 2.31 -1.33
N VAL A 18 4.16 2.12 -2.43
CA VAL A 18 2.70 2.32 -2.46
C VAL A 18 2.02 0.97 -2.30
N VAL A 19 1.09 0.89 -1.34
CA VAL A 19 0.28 -0.32 -1.10
C VAL A 19 -1.15 -0.05 -1.53
N GLY A 20 -1.58 -0.67 -2.64
CA GLY A 20 -2.98 -0.70 -3.05
C GLY A 20 -3.70 -1.83 -2.32
N MET A 21 -4.89 -1.59 -1.76
CA MET A 21 -5.60 -2.63 -1.01
C MET A 21 -7.11 -2.59 -1.19
N ASP A 22 -7.67 -3.73 -1.56
CA ASP A 22 -9.11 -3.97 -1.62
C ASP A 22 -9.60 -4.41 -0.24
N ILE A 23 -10.51 -3.62 0.34
CA ILE A 23 -10.99 -3.82 1.70
C ILE A 23 -12.25 -4.69 1.71
N ALA A 24 -12.16 -5.89 2.29
CA ALA A 24 -13.31 -6.76 2.56
C ALA A 24 -13.44 -7.15 4.05
N LYS A 25 -14.49 -7.90 4.40
CA LYS A 25 -14.91 -8.16 5.79
C LYS A 25 -13.95 -9.04 6.62
N ARG A 26 -13.12 -9.87 5.99
CA ARG A 26 -12.27 -10.86 6.69
C ARG A 26 -10.88 -10.98 6.12
N ILE A 27 -10.77 -10.90 4.80
CA ILE A 27 -9.52 -11.01 4.06
C ILE A 27 -9.48 -9.84 3.07
N HIS A 28 -8.53 -8.94 3.23
CA HIS A 28 -8.20 -7.91 2.26
C HIS A 28 -7.23 -8.47 1.23
N TYR A 29 -7.11 -7.83 0.07
CA TYR A 29 -6.07 -8.13 -0.89
C TYR A 29 -5.22 -6.90 -1.11
N ALA A 30 -3.92 -7.00 -0.81
CA ALA A 30 -2.95 -5.93 -0.96
C ALA A 30 -2.02 -6.21 -2.15
N CYS A 31 -1.58 -5.17 -2.85
CA CYS A 31 -0.54 -5.24 -3.87
C CYS A 31 0.48 -4.12 -3.64
N PHE A 32 1.74 -4.39 -3.99
CA PHE A 32 2.79 -3.40 -3.93
C PHE A 32 3.04 -2.81 -5.30
N VAL A 33 3.07 -1.49 -5.36
CA VAL A 33 3.38 -0.75 -6.58
C VAL A 33 4.42 0.33 -6.32
N ASP A 34 5.17 0.68 -7.35
CA ASP A 34 6.04 1.85 -7.34
C ASP A 34 5.22 3.15 -7.42
N GLU A 35 5.87 4.30 -7.30
CA GLU A 35 5.24 5.63 -7.40
C GLU A 35 4.56 5.88 -8.76
N ARG A 36 4.91 5.08 -9.77
CA ARG A 36 4.35 5.13 -11.13
C ARG A 36 3.24 4.11 -11.34
N GLY A 37 2.89 3.33 -10.32
CA GLY A 37 1.83 2.33 -10.35
C GLY A 37 2.24 1.00 -10.98
N ARG A 38 3.54 0.72 -11.17
CA ARG A 38 4.01 -0.58 -11.65
C ARG A 38 3.99 -1.60 -10.52
N VAL A 39 3.51 -2.79 -10.82
CA VAL A 39 3.47 -3.90 -9.85
C VAL A 39 4.87 -4.35 -9.47
N ILE A 40 5.19 -4.25 -8.18
CA ILE A 40 6.38 -4.81 -7.55
C ILE A 40 6.07 -6.22 -7.05
N GLU A 41 4.95 -6.38 -6.33
CA GLU A 41 4.48 -7.66 -5.78
C GLU A 41 3.03 -7.90 -6.21
N LYS A 42 2.73 -9.14 -6.61
CA LYS A 42 1.37 -9.54 -6.97
C LYS A 42 0.44 -9.46 -5.76
N ALA A 43 -0.87 -9.42 -6.01
CA ALA A 43 -1.84 -9.33 -4.95
C ALA A 43 -1.73 -10.51 -3.97
N PHE A 44 -1.71 -10.20 -2.67
CA PHE A 44 -1.64 -11.17 -1.59
C PHE A 44 -2.72 -10.91 -0.53
N ALA A 45 -3.13 -11.97 0.17
CA ALA A 45 -4.18 -11.91 1.17
C ALA A 45 -3.66 -11.31 2.49
N VAL A 46 -4.46 -10.45 3.10
CA VAL A 46 -4.20 -9.84 4.41
C VAL A 46 -5.40 -10.11 5.31
N HIS A 47 -5.21 -10.79 6.43
CA HIS A 47 -6.29 -11.01 7.39
C HIS A 47 -6.71 -9.70 8.06
N GLN A 48 -8.01 -9.53 8.30
CA GLN A 48 -8.56 -8.38 9.03
C GLN A 48 -8.27 -8.50 10.55
N SER A 49 -6.99 -8.48 10.91
CA SER A 49 -6.45 -8.47 12.26
C SER A 49 -5.16 -7.64 12.29
N LYS A 50 -4.73 -7.18 13.46
CA LYS A 50 -3.51 -6.38 13.63
C LYS A 50 -2.29 -7.11 13.06
N GLU A 51 -2.16 -8.38 13.41
CA GLU A 51 -1.08 -9.26 12.99
C GLU A 51 -1.09 -9.44 11.46
N GLY A 52 -2.27 -9.52 10.85
CA GLY A 52 -2.43 -9.54 9.41
C GLY A 52 -1.88 -8.28 8.74
N PHE A 53 -2.13 -7.09 9.29
CA PHE A 53 -1.56 -5.85 8.73
C PHE A 53 -0.05 -5.70 9.01
N GLU A 54 0.48 -6.28 10.09
CA GLU A 54 1.91 -6.25 10.39
C GLU A 54 2.75 -6.99 9.33
N THR A 55 2.16 -7.96 8.61
CA THR A 55 2.85 -8.65 7.50
C THR A 55 3.16 -7.72 6.32
N ILE A 56 2.49 -6.57 6.20
CA ILE A 56 2.73 -5.59 5.12
C ILE A 56 4.09 -4.89 5.31
N ASN A 57 4.56 -4.73 6.55
CA ASN A 57 5.78 -3.96 6.87
C ASN A 57 7.07 -4.78 6.73
N GLY A 58 7.06 -5.90 6.01
CA GLY A 58 8.23 -6.78 5.89
C GLY A 58 8.60 -7.49 7.20
N GLY A 59 7.64 -7.65 8.11
CA GLY A 59 7.78 -8.47 9.30
C GLY A 59 7.90 -9.94 8.91
N THR A 60 9.12 -10.40 8.68
CA THR A 60 9.47 -11.82 8.69
C THR A 60 9.02 -12.40 10.03
N VAL A 61 8.14 -13.40 9.99
CA VAL A 61 7.91 -14.30 11.13
C VAL A 61 9.16 -15.11 11.43
#